data_AF-A0AAV7QBV8-F1
#
_entry.id   AF-A0AAV7QBV8-F1
#
_cell.length_a   1.000
_cell.length_b   1.000
_cell.length_c   1.000
_cell.angle_alpha   90.00
_cell.angle_beta   90.00
_cell.angle_gamma   90.00
#
_symmetry.space_group_name_H-M   'P 1'
#
loop_
_entity.id
_entity.type
_entity.pdbx_description
1 polymer ?
#
loop_
_entity_poly.entity_id
_entity_poly.type
_entity_poly.pdbx_seq_one_letter_code
_entity_poly.pdbx_strand_id
1 'polypeptide(L)'
;MSAAGRSTEDVNKVTSAESHINLLQSTSKKLEEQIQCLTRRRELMATRLKDQEGRVRKNNLRVLRVQEGPSANLFLKDSIVNTLRSKHLLKFFSTERTHRAPVPLLKLGACQGQSLSGCSTIAIETPSYKWPARTETIHTKMPQPVFPPDFTFEVQLKHCSFDEVKKMLHSKDIKYMMLFPARLWLLAEGQSWHFNTPSEAWGCAEGWHTPSAPKRSCVVETLESMLEELPPKSVMDSAKTEN
;
A
#
# COMPACT_ATOMS: atom_id res chain seq x y z
N MET A 1 -80.38 -37.42 1.57
CA MET A 1 -79.65 -36.98 2.79
C MET A 1 -78.12 -36.91 2.58
N SER A 2 -77.60 -36.38 1.46
CA SER A 2 -76.15 -36.48 1.13
C SER A 2 -75.39 -35.14 1.02
N ALA A 3 -76.09 -33.99 1.05
CA ALA A 3 -75.46 -32.68 0.87
C ALA A 3 -74.67 -32.18 2.11
N ALA A 4 -75.14 -32.50 3.32
CA ALA A 4 -74.50 -32.04 4.56
C ALA A 4 -73.11 -32.68 4.80
N GLY A 5 -72.93 -33.97 4.47
CA GLY A 5 -71.66 -34.68 4.66
C GLY A 5 -70.53 -34.24 3.72
N ARG A 6 -70.85 -33.78 2.50
CA ARG A 6 -69.83 -33.21 1.58
C ARG A 6 -69.29 -31.88 2.09
N SER A 7 -70.17 -31.03 2.64
CA SER A 7 -69.75 -29.73 3.19
C SER A 7 -68.76 -29.86 4.34
N THR A 8 -68.91 -30.88 5.20
CA THR A 8 -68.02 -31.11 6.34
C THR A 8 -66.66 -31.66 5.92
N GLU A 9 -66.60 -32.51 4.88
CA GLU A 9 -65.33 -33.00 4.34
C GLU A 9 -64.53 -31.88 3.68
N ASP A 10 -65.20 -31.00 2.94
CA ASP A 10 -64.54 -29.88 2.28
C ASP A 10 -64.02 -28.86 3.30
N VAL A 11 -64.76 -28.60 4.38
CA VAL A 11 -64.27 -27.80 5.52
C VAL A 11 -63.02 -28.43 6.13
N ASN A 12 -63.02 -29.74 6.39
CA ASN A 12 -61.85 -30.42 6.97
C ASN A 12 -60.60 -30.36 6.07
N LYS A 13 -60.78 -30.44 4.74
CA LYS A 13 -59.68 -30.28 3.78
C LYS A 13 -59.13 -28.86 3.78
N VAL A 14 -59.99 -27.85 3.86
CA VAL A 14 -59.58 -26.44 3.95
C VAL A 14 -58.81 -26.20 5.25
N THR A 15 -59.32 -26.65 6.40
CA THR A 15 -58.63 -26.47 7.69
C THR A 15 -57.27 -27.17 7.71
N SER A 16 -57.17 -28.36 7.10
CA SER A 16 -55.91 -29.08 6.94
C SER A 16 -54.93 -28.31 6.05
N ALA A 17 -55.39 -27.80 4.90
CA ALA A 17 -54.57 -27.00 4.00
C ALA A 17 -54.09 -25.69 4.66
N GLU A 18 -54.95 -25.00 5.40
CA GLU A 18 -54.61 -23.80 6.17
C GLU A 18 -53.55 -24.08 7.24
N SER A 19 -53.68 -25.19 7.98
CA SER A 19 -52.67 -25.60 8.97
C SER A 19 -51.31 -25.87 8.32
N HIS A 20 -51.30 -26.50 7.14
CA HIS A 20 -50.08 -26.75 6.37
C HIS A 20 -49.47 -25.46 5.84
N ILE A 21 -50.28 -24.51 5.36
CA ILE A 21 -49.83 -23.18 4.93
C ILE A 21 -49.22 -22.42 6.11
N ASN A 22 -49.84 -22.43 7.29
CA ASN A 22 -49.32 -21.78 8.49
C ASN A 22 -47.97 -22.38 8.91
N LEU A 23 -47.84 -23.71 8.83
CA LEU A 23 -46.57 -24.39 9.08
C LEU A 23 -45.49 -23.93 8.09
N LEU A 24 -45.79 -23.94 6.79
CA LEU A 24 -44.87 -23.48 5.73
C LEU A 24 -44.47 -22.00 5.90
N GLN A 25 -45.41 -21.14 6.29
CA GLN A 25 -45.10 -19.74 6.58
C GLN A 25 -44.18 -19.61 7.79
N SER A 26 -44.40 -20.41 8.84
CA SER A 26 -43.55 -20.41 10.02
C SER A 26 -42.12 -20.91 9.72
N THR A 27 -41.97 -21.90 8.84
CA THR A 27 -40.65 -22.41 8.44
C THR A 27 -39.95 -21.44 7.51
N SER A 28 -40.66 -20.79 6.57
CA SER A 28 -40.10 -19.73 5.72
C SER A 28 -39.50 -18.60 6.56
N LYS A 29 -40.24 -18.10 7.57
CA LYS A 29 -39.76 -17.05 8.48
C LYS A 29 -38.50 -17.48 9.23
N LYS A 30 -38.47 -18.70 9.78
CA LYS A 30 -37.29 -19.24 10.47
C LYS A 30 -36.08 -19.36 9.53
N LEU A 31 -36.28 -19.78 8.28
CA LEU A 31 -35.22 -19.87 7.28
C LEU A 31 -34.70 -18.47 6.91
N GLU A 32 -35.58 -17.49 6.73
CA GLU A 32 -35.20 -16.10 6.47
C GLU A 32 -34.37 -15.52 7.62
N GLU A 33 -34.78 -15.74 8.87
CA GLU A 33 -34.02 -15.34 10.07
C GLU A 33 -32.65 -15.99 10.12
N GLN A 34 -32.56 -17.29 9.79
CA GLN A 34 -31.29 -18.01 9.71
C GLN A 34 -30.38 -17.46 8.62
N ILE A 35 -30.91 -17.18 7.43
CA ILE A 35 -30.15 -16.58 6.32
C ILE A 35 -29.62 -15.22 6.74
N GLN A 36 -30.44 -14.37 7.36
CA GLN A 36 -29.98 -13.07 7.86
C GLN A 36 -28.88 -13.21 8.92
N CYS A 37 -29.04 -14.12 9.87
CA CYS A 37 -28.05 -14.40 10.91
C CYS A 37 -26.71 -14.87 10.31
N LEU A 38 -26.76 -15.82 9.37
CA LEU A 38 -25.59 -16.33 8.67
C LEU A 38 -24.90 -15.25 7.82
N THR A 39 -25.69 -14.36 7.20
CA THR A 39 -25.18 -13.25 6.39
C THR A 39 -24.38 -12.27 7.25
N ARG A 40 -24.94 -11.85 8.40
CA ARG A 40 -24.24 -11.00 9.38
C ARG A 40 -22.96 -11.66 9.89
N ARG A 41 -23.02 -12.97 10.19
CA ARG A 41 -21.84 -13.71 10.64
C ARG A 41 -20.76 -13.78 9.55
N ARG A 42 -21.15 -14.00 8.28
CA ARG A 42 -20.24 -14.00 7.15
C ARG A 42 -19.52 -12.66 6.99
N GLU A 43 -20.25 -11.55 7.06
CA GLU A 43 -19.69 -10.18 6.97
C GLU A 43 -18.70 -9.88 8.10
N LEU A 44 -19.05 -10.29 9.33
CA LEU A 44 -18.16 -10.16 10.47
C LEU A 44 -16.87 -10.95 10.28
N MET A 45 -16.97 -12.21 9.84
CA MET A 45 -15.80 -13.05 9.60
C MET A 45 -14.93 -12.50 8.46
N ALA A 46 -15.55 -12.01 7.38
CA ALA A 46 -14.82 -11.38 6.26
C ALA A 46 -14.03 -10.15 6.74
N THR A 47 -14.64 -9.31 7.59
CA THR A 47 -13.97 -8.14 8.17
C THR A 47 -12.78 -8.53 9.04
N ARG A 48 -12.93 -9.58 9.87
CA ARG A 48 -11.84 -10.10 10.73
C ARG A 48 -10.70 -10.69 9.93
N LEU A 49 -11.00 -11.48 8.90
CA LEU A 49 -9.97 -12.07 8.02
C LEU A 49 -9.16 -10.97 7.33
N LYS A 50 -9.82 -9.93 6.84
CA LYS A 50 -9.15 -8.79 6.21
C LYS A 50 -8.22 -8.04 7.17
N ASP A 51 -8.66 -7.82 8.42
CA ASP A 51 -7.82 -7.18 9.45
C ASP A 51 -6.61 -8.06 9.80
N GLN A 52 -6.82 -9.37 9.98
CA GLN A 52 -5.73 -10.31 10.25
C GLN A 52 -4.72 -10.35 9.10
N GLU A 53 -5.19 -10.42 7.86
CA GLU A 53 -4.32 -10.42 6.69
C GLU A 53 -3.49 -9.13 6.60
N GLY A 54 -4.12 -7.97 6.83
CA GLY A 54 -3.43 -6.69 6.84
C GLY A 54 -2.33 -6.61 7.91
N ARG A 55 -2.59 -7.12 9.12
CA ARG A 55 -1.62 -7.13 10.22
C ARG A 55 -0.42 -8.03 9.92
N VAL A 56 -0.67 -9.22 9.36
CA VAL A 56 0.40 -10.17 8.99
C VAL A 56 1.28 -9.59 7.89
N ARG A 57 0.70 -8.90 6.90
CA ARG A 57 1.45 -8.32 5.77
C ARG A 57 2.13 -6.99 6.08
N LYS A 58 1.78 -6.29 7.17
CA LYS A 58 2.32 -4.95 7.49
C LYS A 58 3.85 -4.92 7.59
N ASN A 59 4.44 -6.00 8.08
CA ASN A 59 5.89 -6.14 8.25
C ASN A 59 6.55 -6.87 7.07
N ASN A 60 5.78 -7.24 6.05
CA ASN A 60 6.29 -7.87 4.85
C ASN A 60 6.76 -6.80 3.86
N LEU A 61 8.00 -6.94 3.42
CA LEU A 61 8.56 -6.20 2.31
C LEU A 61 8.63 -7.11 1.09
N ARG A 62 8.05 -6.64 -0.02
CA ARG A 62 8.18 -7.32 -1.30
C ARG A 62 9.37 -6.73 -2.03
N VAL A 63 10.20 -7.60 -2.62
CA VAL A 63 11.32 -7.15 -3.46
C VAL A 63 11.13 -7.68 -4.86
N LEU A 64 11.16 -6.74 -5.80
CA LEU A 64 11.04 -6.98 -7.22
C LEU A 64 12.40 -6.72 -7.89
N ARG A 65 12.61 -7.37 -9.04
CA ARG A 65 13.80 -7.16 -9.88
C ARG A 65 15.12 -7.53 -9.18
N VAL A 66 15.09 -8.60 -8.40
CA VAL A 66 16.29 -9.21 -7.83
C VAL A 66 16.72 -10.36 -8.74
N GLN A 67 18.02 -10.44 -9.01
CA GLN A 67 18.59 -11.56 -9.76
C GLN A 67 18.41 -12.86 -8.97
N GLU A 68 18.00 -13.92 -9.66
CA GLU A 68 17.80 -15.21 -9.03
C GLU A 68 19.13 -15.88 -8.71
N GLY A 69 19.27 -16.36 -7.48
CA GLY A 69 20.42 -17.16 -7.05
C GLY A 69 20.06 -18.18 -5.97
N PRO A 70 20.97 -19.07 -5.59
CA PRO A 70 20.68 -20.26 -4.77
C PRO A 70 20.00 -19.99 -3.43
N SER A 71 20.26 -18.85 -2.76
CA SER A 71 19.71 -18.55 -1.44
C SER A 71 19.14 -17.13 -1.33
N ALA A 72 17.81 -17.01 -1.20
CA ALA A 72 17.13 -15.72 -1.22
C ALA A 72 17.65 -14.71 -0.17
N ASN A 73 18.07 -15.18 1.01
CA ASN A 73 18.60 -14.34 2.09
C ASN A 73 19.95 -13.66 1.78
N LEU A 74 20.88 -14.37 1.14
CA LEU A 74 22.21 -13.80 0.85
C LEU A 74 22.08 -12.74 -0.25
N PHE A 75 21.36 -13.08 -1.33
CA PHE A 75 21.12 -12.15 -2.43
C PHE A 75 20.35 -10.91 -2.00
N LEU A 76 19.44 -11.06 -1.03
CA LEU A 76 18.75 -9.91 -0.47
C LEU A 76 19.74 -8.94 0.17
N LYS A 77 20.59 -9.43 1.08
CA LYS A 77 21.55 -8.59 1.80
C LYS A 77 22.50 -7.90 0.83
N ASP A 78 22.97 -8.63 -0.17
CA ASP A 78 23.83 -8.08 -1.22
C ASP A 78 23.12 -7.01 -2.05
N SER A 79 21.85 -7.26 -2.43
CA SER A 79 21.04 -6.30 -3.19
C SER A 79 20.79 -5.03 -2.38
N ILE A 80 20.48 -5.14 -1.09
CA ILE A 80 20.29 -4.01 -0.18
C ILE A 80 21.59 -3.20 -0.06
N VAL A 81 22.73 -3.86 0.13
CA VAL A 81 24.04 -3.18 0.22
C VAL A 81 24.38 -2.47 -1.09
N ASN A 82 24.13 -3.12 -2.23
CA ASN A 82 24.42 -2.54 -3.54
C ASN A 82 23.53 -1.33 -3.84
N THR A 83 22.25 -1.39 -3.48
CA THR A 83 21.30 -0.31 -3.73
C THR A 83 21.44 0.85 -2.74
N LEU A 84 21.69 0.58 -1.46
CA LEU A 84 21.83 1.63 -0.43
C LEU A 84 23.28 2.11 -0.24
N ARG A 85 24.27 1.43 -0.82
CA ARG A 85 25.71 1.69 -0.66
C ARG A 85 26.18 1.81 0.80
N SER A 86 25.41 1.27 1.75
CA SER A 86 25.69 1.35 3.17
C SER A 86 25.53 0.00 3.84
N LYS A 87 26.65 -0.57 4.27
CA LYS A 87 26.68 -1.83 5.03
C LYS A 87 26.15 -1.67 6.45
N HIS A 88 26.14 -0.44 6.99
CA HIS A 88 25.65 -0.16 8.34
C HIS A 88 24.15 -0.42 8.49
N LEU A 89 23.38 -0.26 7.40
CA LEU A 89 21.94 -0.47 7.41
C LEU A 89 21.55 -1.93 7.58
N LEU A 90 22.41 -2.87 7.18
CA LEU A 90 22.20 -4.31 7.40
C LEU A 90 22.05 -4.69 8.89
N LYS A 91 22.63 -3.91 9.81
CA LYS A 91 22.54 -4.17 11.25
C LYS A 91 21.11 -3.98 11.79
N PHE A 92 20.27 -3.21 11.09
CA PHE A 92 18.89 -2.94 11.50
C PHE A 92 17.87 -3.90 10.86
N PHE A 93 18.31 -4.73 9.91
CA PHE A 93 17.46 -5.71 9.26
C PHE A 93 17.60 -7.08 9.94
N SER A 94 16.70 -7.38 10.87
CA SER A 94 16.43 -8.76 11.29
C SER A 94 15.36 -9.34 10.37
N THR A 95 15.67 -10.51 9.79
CA THR A 95 14.82 -11.18 8.83
C THR A 95 14.27 -12.46 9.45
N GLU A 96 12.98 -12.49 9.76
CA GLU A 96 12.32 -13.68 10.30
C GLU A 96 12.16 -14.76 9.23
N ARG A 97 11.68 -14.34 8.04
CA ARG A 97 11.43 -15.22 6.89
C ARG A 97 11.79 -14.51 5.59
N THR A 98 12.49 -15.22 4.71
CA THR A 98 12.64 -14.83 3.31
C THR A 98 12.34 -16.03 2.44
N HIS A 99 11.35 -15.87 1.58
CA HIS A 99 11.00 -16.89 0.62
C HIS A 99 10.68 -16.24 -0.72
N ARG A 100 10.75 -17.05 -1.77
CA ARG A 100 10.25 -16.66 -3.09
C ARG A 100 8.73 -16.84 -3.06
N ALA A 101 7.99 -15.82 -3.50
CA ALA A 101 6.58 -15.96 -3.76
C ALA A 101 6.39 -17.00 -4.88
N PRO A 102 5.43 -17.92 -4.75
CA PRO A 102 5.14 -18.91 -5.78
C PRO A 102 4.47 -18.23 -6.96
N VAL A 103 5.28 -17.59 -7.81
CA VAL A 103 4.87 -17.13 -9.14
C VAL A 103 5.32 -18.20 -10.12
N PRO A 104 4.45 -18.71 -11.01
CA PRO A 104 4.90 -19.58 -12.08
C PRO A 104 6.04 -18.89 -12.82
N LEU A 105 7.22 -19.52 -12.86
CA LEU A 105 8.34 -19.02 -13.62
C LEU A 105 7.85 -18.84 -15.06
N LEU A 106 7.77 -17.59 -15.54
CA LEU A 106 7.61 -17.35 -16.97
C LEU A 106 8.85 -17.98 -17.62
N LYS A 107 8.64 -18.99 -18.47
CA LYS A 107 9.72 -19.82 -19.03
C LYS A 107 10.87 -18.94 -19.53
N LEU A 108 12.07 -19.31 -19.11
CA LEU A 108 13.34 -18.77 -19.60
C LEU A 108 13.34 -18.81 -21.13
N GLY A 109 13.24 -17.65 -21.80
CA GLY A 109 13.31 -17.56 -23.26
C GLY A 109 12.26 -16.71 -23.98
N ALA A 110 11.22 -16.21 -23.31
CA ALA A 110 10.23 -15.32 -23.96
C ALA A 110 10.59 -13.82 -23.91
N CYS A 111 11.62 -13.43 -23.14
CA CYS A 111 12.20 -12.09 -23.16
C CYS A 111 13.71 -12.24 -23.26
N GLN A 112 14.28 -11.88 -24.42
CA GLN A 112 15.72 -11.78 -24.59
C GLN A 112 16.24 -10.65 -23.68
N GLY A 113 16.88 -11.04 -22.58
CA GLY A 113 17.54 -10.13 -21.64
C GLY A 113 16.81 -10.03 -20.30
N GLN A 114 17.43 -10.61 -19.28
CA GLN A 114 17.14 -10.45 -17.84
C GLN A 114 16.00 -11.34 -17.30
N SER A 115 16.39 -12.52 -16.80
CA SER A 115 15.60 -13.26 -15.81
C SER A 115 15.50 -12.41 -14.53
N LEU A 116 14.39 -11.67 -14.40
CA LEU A 116 14.02 -10.87 -13.23
C LEU A 116 12.65 -11.34 -12.75
N SER A 117 12.58 -12.59 -12.30
CA SER A 117 11.34 -13.20 -11.81
C SER A 117 11.45 -13.77 -10.40
N GLY A 118 12.22 -13.12 -9.53
CA GLY A 118 12.17 -13.37 -8.09
C GLY A 118 11.33 -12.30 -7.39
N CYS A 119 10.07 -12.60 -7.07
CA CYS A 119 9.37 -11.84 -6.05
C CYS A 119 9.71 -12.45 -4.70
N SER A 120 10.65 -11.88 -3.95
CA SER A 120 10.92 -12.34 -2.58
C SER A 120 10.09 -11.53 -1.60
N THR A 121 9.36 -12.23 -0.74
CA THR A 121 8.70 -11.61 0.42
C THR A 121 9.60 -11.81 1.63
N ILE A 122 9.94 -10.71 2.27
CA ILE A 122 10.78 -10.68 3.47
C ILE A 122 9.90 -10.16 4.60
N ALA A 123 9.76 -10.94 5.67
CA ALA A 123 9.26 -10.39 6.91
C ALA A 123 10.42 -9.67 7.61
N ILE A 124 10.32 -8.34 7.74
CA ILE A 124 11.29 -7.52 8.46
C ILE A 124 10.72 -7.25 9.86
N GLU A 125 11.47 -7.61 10.90
CA GLU A 125 10.97 -7.48 12.29
C GLU A 125 10.94 -6.03 12.80
N THR A 126 11.63 -5.10 12.14
CA THR A 126 11.75 -3.71 12.62
C THR A 126 10.77 -2.75 11.93
N PRO A 127 9.88 -2.09 12.68
CA PRO A 127 8.98 -1.07 12.15
C PRO A 127 9.74 0.26 12.06
N SER A 128 9.37 1.11 11.10
CA SER A 128 9.73 2.55 11.05
C SER A 128 10.92 2.99 10.19
N TYR A 129 11.53 2.13 9.36
CA TYR A 129 12.38 2.69 8.30
C TYR A 129 11.53 3.07 7.09
N LYS A 130 11.26 4.38 6.95
CA LYS A 130 10.77 4.95 5.68
C LYS A 130 11.89 4.72 4.67
N TRP A 131 11.79 3.67 3.87
CA TRP A 131 12.72 3.47 2.77
C TRP A 131 12.67 4.73 1.89
N PRO A 132 13.81 5.37 1.59
CA PRO A 132 13.80 6.53 0.73
C PRO A 132 13.24 6.10 -0.62
N ALA A 133 12.07 6.64 -1.00
CA ALA A 133 11.43 6.44 -2.29
C ALA A 133 12.29 6.98 -3.47
N ARG A 134 13.48 7.48 -3.17
CA ARG A 134 14.49 7.97 -4.11
C ARG A 134 15.81 7.29 -3.80
N THR A 135 16.04 6.14 -4.40
CA THR A 135 17.38 5.87 -4.90
C THR A 135 17.49 6.61 -6.22
N GLU A 136 18.49 7.49 -6.32
CA GLU A 136 18.88 8.09 -7.59
C GLU A 136 19.01 6.97 -8.64
N THR A 137 18.62 7.25 -9.88
CA THR A 137 18.71 6.29 -10.97
C THR A 137 20.18 5.94 -11.21
N ILE A 138 20.67 4.91 -10.54
CA ILE A 138 22.02 4.40 -10.73
C ILE A 138 22.02 3.71 -12.09
N HIS A 139 22.77 4.26 -13.04
CA HIS A 139 23.08 3.59 -14.31
C HIS A 139 23.90 2.33 -14.02
N THR A 140 23.20 1.25 -13.75
CA THR A 140 23.76 -0.09 -13.56
C THR A 140 23.22 -0.92 -14.71
N LYS A 141 24.03 -1.84 -15.24
CA LYS A 141 23.62 -2.70 -16.38
C LYS A 141 22.38 -3.56 -16.07
N MET A 142 22.04 -3.71 -14.78
CA MET A 142 20.88 -4.41 -14.28
C MET A 142 19.85 -3.42 -13.73
N PRO A 143 18.54 -3.67 -13.89
CA PRO A 143 17.53 -2.82 -13.32
C PRO A 143 17.59 -2.89 -11.80
N GLN A 144 17.49 -1.72 -11.17
CA GLN A 144 17.54 -1.58 -9.72
C GLN A 144 16.38 -2.35 -9.05
N PRO A 145 16.64 -3.01 -7.91
CA PRO A 145 15.61 -3.67 -7.14
C PRO A 145 14.62 -2.63 -6.62
N VAL A 146 13.33 -2.98 -6.69
CA VAL A 146 12.23 -2.12 -6.22
C VAL A 146 11.61 -2.78 -5.01
N PHE A 147 11.36 -1.98 -3.98
CA PHE A 147 10.89 -2.43 -2.67
C PHE A 147 9.45 -1.93 -2.38
N PRO A 148 8.41 -2.46 -3.05
CA PRO A 148 7.05 -2.08 -2.70
C PRO A 148 6.62 -2.70 -1.37
N PRO A 149 5.74 -2.03 -0.60
CA PRO A 149 5.05 -2.64 0.52
C PRO A 149 4.18 -3.83 0.05
N ASP A 150 4.04 -4.85 0.90
CA ASP A 150 3.14 -5.99 0.64
C ASP A 150 1.72 -5.64 1.14
N PHE A 151 0.85 -5.26 0.21
CA PHE A 151 -0.55 -4.97 0.51
C PHE A 151 -1.45 -6.19 0.25
N THR A 152 -2.60 -6.21 0.91
CA THR A 152 -3.68 -7.15 0.54
C THR A 152 -4.20 -6.83 -0.86
N PHE A 153 -4.76 -7.83 -1.53
CA PHE A 153 -5.25 -7.69 -2.91
C PHE A 153 -6.24 -6.54 -3.07
N GLU A 154 -7.21 -6.41 -2.16
CA GLU A 154 -8.20 -5.33 -2.21
C GLU A 154 -7.59 -3.94 -2.07
N VAL A 155 -6.58 -3.80 -1.20
CA VAL A 155 -5.86 -2.54 -1.00
C VAL A 155 -5.06 -2.20 -2.26
N GLN A 156 -4.41 -3.21 -2.84
CA GLN A 156 -3.66 -3.04 -4.09
C GLN A 156 -4.58 -2.62 -5.23
N LEU A 157 -5.76 -3.24 -5.37
CA LEU A 157 -6.75 -2.87 -6.37
C LEU A 157 -7.19 -1.41 -6.21
N LYS A 158 -7.46 -0.97 -4.97
CA LYS A 158 -7.76 0.44 -4.68
C LYS A 158 -6.59 1.35 -4.99
N HIS A 159 -5.35 0.93 -4.74
CA HIS A 159 -4.18 1.71 -5.16
C HIS A 159 -4.11 1.87 -6.68
N CYS A 160 -4.41 0.81 -7.44
CA CYS A 160 -4.43 0.84 -8.90
C CYS A 160 -5.53 1.74 -9.45
N SER A 161 -6.69 1.84 -8.78
CA SER A 161 -7.76 2.76 -9.23
C SER A 161 -7.35 4.24 -9.19
N PHE A 162 -6.27 4.60 -8.48
CA PHE A 162 -5.71 5.95 -8.50
C PHE A 162 -4.61 6.14 -9.56
N ASP A 163 -4.29 5.15 -10.38
CA ASP A 163 -3.13 5.24 -11.29
C ASP A 163 -3.31 6.31 -12.38
N GLU A 164 -4.54 6.54 -12.85
CA GLU A 164 -4.83 7.63 -13.80
C GLU A 164 -4.66 9.01 -13.14
N VAL A 165 -5.22 9.19 -11.94
CA VAL A 165 -5.04 10.41 -11.14
C VAL A 165 -3.56 10.68 -10.87
N LYS A 166 -2.79 9.65 -10.52
CA LYS A 166 -1.33 9.75 -10.29
C LYS A 166 -0.57 10.20 -11.53
N LYS A 167 -0.94 9.71 -12.72
CA LYS A 167 -0.34 10.15 -14.00
C LYS A 167 -0.62 11.63 -14.24
N MET A 168 -1.85 12.08 -13.96
CA MET A 168 -2.22 13.48 -14.07
C MET A 168 -1.41 14.36 -13.10
N LEU A 169 -1.33 13.97 -11.83
CA LEU A 169 -0.57 14.70 -10.81
C LEU A 169 0.92 14.79 -11.13
N HIS A 170 1.50 13.71 -11.65
CA HIS A 170 2.86 13.70 -12.19
C HIS A 170 3.03 14.72 -13.32
N SER A 171 2.08 14.76 -14.25
CA SER A 171 2.12 15.71 -15.39
C SER A 171 2.03 17.16 -14.94
N LYS A 172 1.37 17.42 -13.79
CA LYS A 172 1.24 18.74 -13.17
C LYS A 172 2.32 19.07 -12.13
N ASP A 173 3.34 18.21 -11.94
CA ASP A 173 4.40 18.33 -10.90
C ASP A 173 3.83 18.57 -9.48
N ILE A 174 2.65 18.04 -9.17
CA ILE A 174 2.02 18.16 -7.85
C ILE A 174 2.57 17.06 -6.94
N LYS A 175 3.02 17.45 -5.74
CA LYS A 175 3.51 16.50 -4.75
C LYS A 175 2.35 15.72 -4.15
N TYR A 176 2.45 14.40 -4.20
CA TYR A 176 1.46 13.52 -3.62
C TYR A 176 2.08 12.31 -2.93
N MET A 177 1.30 11.68 -2.05
CA MET A 177 1.64 10.42 -1.41
C MET A 177 0.40 9.55 -1.28
N MET A 178 0.56 8.24 -1.50
CA MET A 178 -0.49 7.27 -1.18
C MET A 178 -0.30 6.79 0.25
N LEU A 179 -1.29 7.08 1.10
CA LEU A 179 -1.35 6.62 2.48
C LEU A 179 -2.12 5.30 2.57
N PHE A 180 -1.70 4.44 3.50
CA PHE A 180 -2.45 3.24 3.85
C PHE A 180 -3.83 3.60 4.47
N PRO A 181 -4.90 2.86 4.18
CA PRO A 181 -4.97 1.73 3.25
C PRO A 181 -4.98 2.13 1.78
N ALA A 182 -5.72 3.16 1.36
CA ALA A 182 -5.73 3.64 -0.02
C ALA A 182 -6.26 5.08 -0.05
N ARG A 183 -5.54 5.99 0.62
CA ARG A 183 -5.92 7.41 0.70
C ARG A 183 -4.89 8.25 -0.02
N LEU A 184 -5.33 9.02 -1.00
CA LEU A 184 -4.44 9.91 -1.74
C LEU A 184 -4.28 11.21 -0.93
N TRP A 185 -3.05 11.51 -0.55
CA TRP A 185 -2.68 12.78 0.04
C TRP A 185 -2.00 13.67 -0.99
N LEU A 186 -2.49 14.89 -1.17
CA LEU A 186 -1.94 15.90 -2.07
C LEU A 186 -1.45 17.09 -1.26
N LEU A 187 -0.33 17.67 -1.67
CA LEU A 187 0.14 18.96 -1.18
C LEU A 187 0.11 19.95 -2.35
N ALA A 188 -0.81 20.90 -2.29
CA ALA A 188 -0.97 21.90 -3.32
C ALA A 188 -1.30 23.26 -2.67
N GLU A 189 -0.65 24.34 -3.15
CA GLU A 189 -0.73 25.69 -2.58
C GLU A 189 -0.47 25.77 -1.06
N GLY A 190 0.39 24.88 -0.53
CA GLY A 190 0.70 24.82 0.90
C GLY A 190 -0.38 24.17 1.76
N GLN A 191 -1.49 23.71 1.17
CA GLN A 191 -2.54 22.97 1.84
C GLN A 191 -2.48 21.47 1.54
N SER A 192 -2.81 20.67 2.54
CA SER A 192 -2.88 19.21 2.45
C SER A 192 -4.31 18.73 2.25
N TRP A 193 -4.53 17.97 1.19
CA TRP A 193 -5.83 17.39 0.86
C TRP A 193 -5.78 15.86 0.94
N HIS A 194 -6.88 15.24 1.37
CA HIS A 194 -7.00 13.79 1.50
C HIS A 194 -8.22 13.29 0.74
N PHE A 195 -8.04 12.28 -0.11
CA PHE A 195 -9.10 11.71 -0.92
C PHE A 195 -9.20 10.20 -0.69
N ASN A 196 -10.43 9.71 -0.52
CA ASN A 196 -10.73 8.29 -0.38
C ASN A 196 -11.17 7.66 -1.71
N THR A 197 -11.68 8.47 -2.64
CA THR A 197 -12.15 7.99 -3.95
C THR A 197 -11.36 8.64 -5.09
N PRO A 198 -11.16 7.91 -6.21
CA PRO A 198 -10.45 8.46 -7.36
C PRO A 198 -11.25 9.56 -8.08
N SER A 199 -12.58 9.48 -8.06
CA SER A 199 -13.46 10.48 -8.69
C SER A 199 -13.34 11.85 -8.03
N GLU A 200 -13.39 11.90 -6.68
CA GLU A 200 -13.16 13.14 -5.93
C GLU A 200 -11.77 13.72 -6.21
N ALA A 201 -10.75 12.86 -6.21
CA ALA A 201 -9.38 13.28 -6.48
C ALA A 201 -9.20 13.80 -7.91
N TRP A 202 -9.85 13.18 -8.89
CA TRP A 202 -9.82 13.59 -10.29
C TRP A 202 -10.46 14.97 -10.49
N GLY A 203 -11.70 15.14 -10.03
CA GLY A 203 -12.41 16.42 -10.16
C GLY A 203 -11.70 17.54 -9.41
N CYS A 204 -11.12 17.23 -8.24
CA CYS A 204 -10.30 18.20 -7.54
C CYS A 204 -9.05 18.53 -8.36
N ALA A 205 -8.30 17.54 -8.86
CA ALA A 205 -7.07 17.73 -9.61
C ALA A 205 -7.24 18.48 -10.95
N GLU A 206 -8.38 18.36 -11.63
CA GLU A 206 -8.66 19.10 -12.88
C GLU A 206 -8.62 20.62 -12.67
N GLY A 207 -9.16 21.10 -11.54
CA GLY A 207 -9.24 22.53 -11.22
C GLY A 207 -7.91 23.22 -10.88
N TRP A 208 -6.83 22.46 -10.65
CA TRP A 208 -5.52 23.04 -10.35
C TRP A 208 -4.77 23.28 -11.67
N HIS A 209 -4.54 24.55 -11.96
CA HIS A 209 -3.57 24.99 -12.96
C HIS A 209 -2.21 25.16 -12.31
N THR A 210 -1.15 24.70 -12.97
CA THR A 210 0.21 24.92 -12.51
C THR A 210 0.53 26.42 -12.58
N PRO A 211 1.04 27.06 -11.50
CA PRO A 211 1.84 28.25 -11.71
C PRO A 211 3.04 27.80 -12.56
N SER A 212 3.19 28.43 -13.73
CA SER A 212 4.32 28.25 -14.66
C SER A 212 5.61 28.03 -13.87
N ALA A 213 6.20 26.84 -14.01
CA ALA A 213 7.39 26.47 -13.26
C ALA A 213 8.47 27.57 -13.34
N PRO A 214 9.11 27.98 -12.24
CA PRO A 214 10.42 28.60 -12.37
C PRO A 214 11.32 27.53 -13.01
N LYS A 215 11.90 27.86 -14.16
CA LYS A 215 12.88 27.02 -14.86
C LYS A 215 13.88 26.55 -13.80
N ARG A 216 14.02 25.22 -13.64
CA ARG A 216 15.08 24.63 -12.82
C ARG A 216 16.41 24.93 -13.52
N SER A 217 16.98 26.11 -13.28
CA SER A 217 18.41 26.29 -13.45
C SER A 217 19.06 25.57 -12.28
N CYS A 218 19.84 24.54 -12.59
CA CYS A 218 20.85 24.03 -11.69
C CYS A 218 21.72 25.21 -11.26
N VAL A 219 21.54 25.71 -10.05
CA VAL A 219 22.50 26.60 -9.42
C VAL A 219 23.18 25.76 -8.36
N VAL A 220 24.30 25.18 -8.76
CA VAL A 220 25.33 24.68 -7.84
C VAL A 220 26.24 25.88 -7.59
N GLU A 221 25.77 26.84 -6.80
CA GLU A 221 26.51 28.00 -6.27
C GLU A 221 25.75 28.34 -4.98
N THR A 222 26.29 28.39 -3.77
CA THR A 222 27.67 28.44 -3.29
C THR A 222 27.57 28.13 -1.80
N LEU A 223 28.24 27.08 -1.31
CA LEU A 223 28.49 26.90 0.13
C LEU A 223 29.71 27.72 0.60
N GLU A 224 30.22 28.62 -0.25
CA GLU A 224 31.32 29.54 0.05
C GLU A 224 30.84 30.88 0.65
N SER A 225 29.54 31.19 0.67
CA SER A 225 29.03 32.46 1.19
C SER A 225 28.62 32.43 2.68
N MET A 226 28.98 31.40 3.44
CA MET A 226 28.69 31.30 4.90
C MET A 226 29.95 31.21 5.77
N LEU A 227 31.15 31.40 5.20
CA LEU A 227 32.43 31.30 5.91
C LEU A 227 33.19 32.62 6.02
N GLU A 228 32.52 33.74 5.77
CA GLU A 228 33.09 35.08 5.90
C GLU A 228 32.23 35.88 6.87
N GLU A 229 32.50 35.69 8.18
CA GLU A 229 32.27 36.66 9.28
C GLU A 229 32.94 36.08 10.54
N LEU A 230 34.27 36.11 10.57
CA LEU A 230 35.02 36.15 11.82
C LEU A 230 35.90 37.41 11.79
N PRO A 231 35.72 38.37 12.71
CA PRO A 231 36.50 39.59 12.71
C PRO A 231 37.98 39.31 13.07
N PRO A 232 38.92 40.06 12.49
CA PRO A 232 40.34 39.90 12.78
C PRO A 232 40.64 40.34 14.20
N LYS A 233 41.28 39.46 15.00
CA LYS A 233 41.92 39.87 16.25
C LYS A 233 43.16 40.69 15.92
N SER A 234 42.97 42.01 15.85
CA SER A 234 44.06 42.97 15.84
C SER A 234 44.86 42.89 17.14
N VAL A 235 46.16 42.75 16.96
CA VAL A 235 47.23 43.02 17.91
C VAL A 235 47.03 44.40 18.56
N MET A 236 47.11 44.47 19.88
CA MET A 236 47.67 45.62 20.58
C MET A 236 48.52 45.13 21.75
N ASP A 237 49.80 45.46 21.62
CA ASP A 237 50.87 45.26 22.57
C ASP A 237 50.70 46.07 23.86
N SER A 238 51.23 45.48 24.93
CA SER A 238 52.04 46.13 25.96
C SER A 238 51.39 47.05 27.01
N ALA A 239 51.57 46.64 28.28
CA ALA A 239 52.44 47.31 29.26
C ALA A 239 51.78 47.62 30.63
N LYS A 240 52.48 47.15 31.68
CA LYS A 240 52.55 47.67 33.08
C LYS A 240 51.36 47.28 33.98
N THR A 241 51.48 46.91 35.25
CA THR A 241 52.51 47.19 36.29
C THR A 241 52.27 46.26 37.50
N GLU A 242 53.35 45.86 38.19
CA GLU A 242 53.52 45.71 39.66
C GLU A 242 52.34 45.26 40.55
N ASN A 243 52.42 44.05 41.11
CA ASN A 243 52.79 43.77 42.51
C ASN A 243 52.76 42.26 42.81
#